data_AF-A0A803NAG3-F1
#
_entry.id   AF-A0A803NAG3-F1
#
_cell.length_a   1.000
_cell.length_b   1.000
_cell.length_c   1.000
_cell.angle_alpha   90.00
_cell.angle_beta   90.00
_cell.angle_gamma   90.00
#
_symmetry.space_group_name_H-M   'P 1'
#
loop_
_entity.id
_entity.type
_entity.pdbx_description
1 polymer ?
#
loop_
_entity_poly.entity_id
_entity_poly.type
_entity_poly.pdbx_seq_one_letter_code
_entity_poly.pdbx_strand_id
1 'polypeptide(L)'
;MQLPTSMKGGNGKVAYIDTEGTFRPDRIVPIAERFGLDAATVLDNIIYARACTYYEYQYNLLLVLAAKMAKEPFRLLIVDSVIALFRVDFSGRGELAE
;
A
#
# COMPACT_ATOMS: atom_id res chain seq x y z
N MET A 1 3.13 13.37 10.26
CA MET A 1 4.15 12.62 11.04
C MET A 1 3.54 11.28 11.39
N GLN A 2 4.23 10.17 11.14
CA GLN A 2 3.93 8.84 11.69
C GLN A 2 5.11 8.52 12.63
N LEU A 3 4.87 8.00 13.83
CA LEU A 3 5.76 7.90 15.01
C LEU A 3 7.25 8.33 14.88
N PRO A 4 7.79 9.08 15.85
CA PRO A 4 9.19 9.46 15.85
C PRO A 4 10.14 8.28 16.02
N THR A 5 11.38 8.46 15.58
CA THR A 5 12.45 7.46 15.72
C THR A 5 12.72 7.11 17.19
N SER A 6 12.53 8.04 18.12
CA SER A 6 12.58 7.80 19.57
C SER A 6 11.54 6.78 20.05
N MET A 7 10.42 6.65 19.33
CA MET A 7 9.38 5.65 19.55
C MET A 7 9.47 4.48 18.55
N LYS A 8 10.65 4.27 17.95
CA LYS A 8 10.91 3.24 16.93
C LYS A 8 10.06 3.40 15.65
N GLY A 9 9.57 4.60 15.37
CA GLY A 9 8.85 4.93 14.14
C GLY A 9 9.74 5.53 13.05
N GLY A 10 9.14 5.78 11.88
CA GLY A 10 9.86 6.21 10.69
C GLY A 10 9.88 7.72 10.43
N ASN A 11 9.04 8.52 11.10
CA ASN A 11 8.83 9.94 10.73
C ASN A 11 8.54 10.14 9.23
N GLY A 12 7.69 9.29 8.66
CA GLY A 12 7.37 9.34 7.23
C GLY A 12 5.90 9.11 6.94
N LYS A 13 5.61 8.95 5.65
CA LYS A 13 4.34 8.43 5.12
C LYS A 13 4.47 6.95 4.77
N VAL A 14 3.32 6.30 4.64
CA VAL A 14 3.20 4.91 4.20
C VAL A 14 2.49 4.88 2.85
N ALA A 15 2.98 4.04 1.95
CA ALA A 15 2.27 3.66 0.75
C ALA A 15 1.71 2.23 0.91
N TYR A 16 0.45 2.03 0.57
CA TYR A 16 -0.25 0.75 0.65
C TYR A 16 -0.88 0.44 -0.70
N ILE A 17 -0.41 -0.64 -1.33
CA ILE A 17 -0.97 -1.19 -2.56
C ILE A 17 -1.81 -2.40 -2.20
N ASP A 18 -3.10 -2.31 -2.48
CA ASP A 18 -4.08 -3.34 -2.19
C ASP A 18 -4.59 -3.94 -3.50
N THR A 19 -4.23 -5.19 -3.75
CA THR A 19 -4.57 -5.93 -4.97
C THR A 19 -5.88 -6.71 -4.80
N GLU A 20 -6.29 -6.98 -3.55
CA GLU A 20 -7.44 -7.85 -3.23
C GLU A 20 -8.60 -7.11 -2.56
N GLY A 21 -8.44 -5.84 -2.19
CA GLY A 21 -9.44 -5.05 -1.48
C GLY A 21 -9.51 -5.36 0.02
N THR A 22 -8.40 -5.79 0.63
CA THR A 22 -8.32 -6.23 2.03
C THR A 22 -8.08 -5.08 3.00
N PHE A 23 -7.65 -3.91 2.52
CA PHE A 23 -7.38 -2.77 3.38
C PHE A 23 -8.66 -2.29 4.08
N ARG A 24 -8.54 -1.99 5.38
CA ARG A 24 -9.65 -1.51 6.22
C ARG A 24 -9.18 -0.32 7.05
N PRO A 25 -9.52 0.93 6.69
CA PRO A 25 -9.08 2.12 7.42
C PRO A 25 -9.57 2.13 8.87
N ASP A 26 -10.74 1.54 9.15
CA ASP A 26 -11.29 1.42 10.50
C ASP A 26 -10.39 0.62 11.45
N ARG A 27 -9.54 -0.28 10.91
CA ARG A 27 -8.55 -1.02 11.72
C ARG A 27 -7.37 -0.15 12.16
N ILE A 28 -7.10 0.96 11.48
CA ILE A 28 -5.99 1.87 11.79
C ILE A 28 -6.36 2.80 12.95
N VAL A 29 -7.63 3.18 13.08
CA VAL A 29 -8.15 4.07 14.13
C VAL A 29 -7.76 3.61 15.55
N PRO A 30 -8.09 2.39 16.01
CA PRO A 30 -7.75 1.95 17.37
C PRO A 30 -6.23 1.80 17.57
N ILE A 31 -5.47 1.58 16.50
CA ILE A 31 -4.00 1.54 16.57
C ILE A 31 -3.46 2.95 16.81
N ALA A 32 -3.95 3.96 16.08
CA ALA A 32 -3.57 5.35 16.27
C ALA A 32 -3.89 5.83 17.69
N GLU A 33 -5.10 5.55 18.18
CA GLU A 33 -5.55 5.90 19.53
C GLU A 33 -4.67 5.28 20.62
N ARG A 34 -4.27 4.01 20.46
CA ARG A 34 -3.36 3.32 21.39
C ARG A 34 -2.02 4.05 21.55
N PHE A 35 -1.55 4.72 20.51
CA PHE A 35 -0.30 5.50 20.53
C PHE A 35 -0.53 6.99 20.81
N GLY A 36 -1.76 7.41 21.14
CA GLY A 36 -2.10 8.81 21.41
C GLY A 36 -2.02 9.71 20.17
N LEU A 37 -2.19 9.14 18.97
CA LEU A 37 -2.16 9.86 17.71
C LEU A 37 -3.56 10.19 17.22
N ASP A 38 -3.70 11.31 16.52
CA ASP A 38 -4.94 11.64 15.81
C ASP A 38 -5.14 10.69 14.61
N ALA A 39 -6.24 9.94 14.64
CA ALA A 39 -6.52 8.91 13.63
C ALA A 39 -6.68 9.51 12.22
N ALA A 40 -7.28 10.70 12.09
CA ALA A 40 -7.45 11.36 10.80
C ALA A 40 -6.10 11.73 10.18
N THR A 41 -5.19 12.29 10.99
CA THR A 41 -3.80 12.60 10.58
C THR A 41 -3.03 11.32 10.22
N VAL A 42 -3.21 10.22 10.95
CA VAL A 42 -2.55 8.95 10.62
C VAL A 42 -3.03 8.43 9.27
N LEU A 43 -4.35 8.43 9.03
CA LEU A 43 -4.95 7.99 7.78
C LEU A 43 -4.53 8.86 6.59
N ASP A 44 -4.46 10.19 6.75
CA ASP A 44 -3.98 11.10 5.70
C ASP A 44 -2.51 10.86 5.29
N ASN A 45 -1.72 10.31 6.22
CA ASN A 45 -0.33 9.92 5.94
C ASN A 45 -0.20 8.53 5.27
N ILE A 46 -1.30 7.81 5.04
CA ILE A 46 -1.32 6.53 4.33
C ILE A 46 -1.85 6.77 2.91
N ILE A 47 -1.00 6.60 1.92
CA ILE A 47 -1.44 6.58 0.52
C ILE A 47 -1.94 5.19 0.19
N TYR A 48 -3.21 5.11 -0.13
CA TYR A 48 -3.86 3.89 -0.55
C TYR A 48 -4.01 3.85 -2.08
N ALA A 49 -3.60 2.75 -2.68
CA ALA A 49 -3.77 2.45 -4.09
C ALA A 49 -4.45 1.09 -4.24
N ARG A 50 -5.58 1.04 -4.93
CA ARG A 50 -6.22 -0.23 -5.28
C ARG A 50 -5.78 -0.66 -6.67
N ALA A 51 -5.04 -1.76 -6.72
CA ALA A 51 -4.50 -2.34 -7.94
C ALA A 51 -5.50 -3.33 -8.54
N CYS A 52 -6.52 -2.85 -9.27
CA CYS A 52 -7.47 -3.69 -9.99
C CYS A 52 -6.77 -4.49 -11.12
N THR A 53 -7.35 -5.64 -11.48
CA THR A 53 -6.83 -6.70 -12.36
C THR A 53 -6.44 -6.32 -13.79
N TYR A 54 -6.51 -5.05 -14.19
CA TYR A 54 -6.03 -4.61 -15.49
C TYR A 54 -4.58 -4.13 -15.40
N TYR A 55 -3.67 -4.86 -16.04
CA TYR A 55 -2.22 -4.67 -16.02
C TYR A 55 -1.78 -3.22 -16.27
N GLU A 56 -2.39 -2.54 -17.24
CA GLU A 56 -2.05 -1.15 -17.58
C GLU A 56 -2.38 -0.17 -16.45
N TYR A 57 -3.40 -0.46 -15.64
CA TYR A 57 -3.77 0.40 -14.51
C TYR A 57 -2.79 0.25 -13.35
N GLN A 58 -2.27 -0.96 -13.14
CA GLN A 58 -1.27 -1.26 -12.11
C GLN A 58 0.08 -0.57 -12.36
N TYR A 59 0.62 -0.67 -13.58
CA TYR A 59 1.92 -0.07 -13.90
C TYR A 59 1.89 1.46 -13.78
N ASN A 60 0.81 2.10 -14.26
CA ASN A 60 0.64 3.54 -14.14
C ASN A 60 0.46 3.99 -12.67
N LEU A 61 -0.27 3.21 -11.86
CA LEU A 61 -0.39 3.47 -10.41
C LEU A 61 0.97 3.42 -9.70
N LEU A 62 1.80 2.43 -10.03
CA LEU A 62 3.15 2.30 -9.50
C LEU A 62 4.04 3.49 -9.89
N LEU A 63 3.96 3.94 -11.14
CA LEU A 63 4.71 5.11 -11.61
C LEU A 63 4.30 6.39 -10.87
N VAL A 64 2.99 6.62 -10.72
CA VAL A 64 2.45 7.78 -9.99
C VAL A 64 2.88 7.72 -8.51
N LEU A 65 2.81 6.54 -7.90
CA LEU A 65 3.23 6.33 -6.53
C LEU A 65 4.73 6.58 -6.37
N ALA A 66 5.56 6.05 -7.26
CA ALA A 66 7.01 6.26 -7.26
C ALA A 66 7.36 7.76 -7.41
N ALA A 67 6.68 8.48 -8.31
CA ALA A 67 6.84 9.92 -8.46
C ALA A 67 6.48 10.70 -7.18
N LYS A 68 5.46 10.25 -6.44
CA LYS A 68 5.07 10.84 -5.16
C LYS A 68 6.07 10.51 -4.05
N MET A 69 6.56 9.27 -4.03
CA MET A 69 7.60 8.81 -3.11
C MET A 69 8.93 9.54 -3.30
N ALA A 70 9.23 10.00 -4.51
CA ALA A 70 10.42 10.81 -4.79
C ALA A 70 10.31 12.24 -4.24
N LYS A 71 9.09 12.76 -4.00
CA LYS A 71 8.84 14.15 -3.60
C LYS A 71 8.49 14.32 -2.12
N GLU A 72 7.98 13.27 -1.48
CA GLU A 72 7.52 13.29 -0.09
C GLU A 72 8.27 12.25 0.76
N PRO A 73 8.39 12.43 2.08
CA PRO A 73 9.17 11.53 2.92
C PRO A 73 8.42 10.23 3.24
N PHE A 74 8.51 9.22 2.36
CA PHE A 74 8.00 7.87 2.64
C PHE A 74 9.03 7.02 3.37
N ARG A 75 8.53 6.10 4.20
CA ARG A 75 9.36 5.19 4.99
C ARG A 75 8.91 3.74 4.96
N LEU A 76 7.74 3.47 4.39
CA LEU A 76 7.20 2.12 4.26
C LEU A 76 6.35 2.01 2.99
N LEU A 77 6.56 0.93 2.24
CA LEU A 77 5.71 0.50 1.13
C LEU A 77 5.18 -0.90 1.47
N ILE A 78 3.87 -1.08 1.44
CA ILE A 78 3.17 -2.34 1.67
C ILE A 78 2.48 -2.75 0.37
N VAL A 79 2.59 -4.03 0.01
CA VAL A 79 1.87 -4.62 -1.13
C VAL A 79 1.14 -5.86 -0.62
N ASP A 80 -0.19 -5.80 -0.58
CA ASP A 80 -1.07 -6.89 -0.16
C ASP A 80 -2.09 -7.22 -1.26
N SER A 81 -2.06 -8.37 -1.92
CA SER A 81 -1.04 -9.42 -1.92
C SER A 81 -0.22 -9.38 -3.22
N VAL A 82 1.11 -9.53 -3.09
CA VAL A 82 2.06 -9.45 -4.21
C VAL A 82 1.80 -10.51 -5.30
N ILE A 83 1.31 -11.70 -4.91
CA ILE A 83 1.04 -12.81 -5.83
C ILE A 83 -0.14 -12.51 -6.77
N ALA A 84 -1.10 -11.70 -6.33
CA ALA A 84 -2.25 -11.34 -7.16
C ALA A 84 -1.83 -10.60 -8.44
N LEU A 85 -0.73 -9.84 -8.40
CA LEU A 85 -0.12 -9.19 -9.57
C LEU A 85 0.35 -10.22 -10.61
N PHE A 86 0.94 -11.33 -10.15
CA PHE A 86 1.50 -12.35 -11.03
C PHE A 86 0.47 -13.35 -11.55
N ARG A 87 -0.65 -13.58 -10.84
CA ARG A 87 -1.68 -14.54 -11.31
C ARG A 87 -2.34 -14.15 -12.63
N VAL A 88 -2.39 -12.86 -12.95
CA VAL A 88 -2.94 -12.36 -14.22
C VAL A 88 -1.98 -12.66 -15.38
N ASP A 89 -0.67 -12.59 -15.14
CA ASP A 89 0.36 -12.86 -16.15
C ASP A 89 0.55 -14.37 -16.42
N PHE A 90 0.19 -15.22 -15.46
CA PHE A 90 0.39 -16.68 -15.54
C PHE A 90 -0.91 -17.51 -15.66
N SER A 91 -2.05 -16.91 -16.04
CA SER A 91 -3.28 -17.68 -16.35
C SER A 91 -3.15 -18.59 -17.57
N GLY A 92 -2.02 -18.56 -18.28
CA GLY A 92 -1.67 -19.45 -19.39
C GLY A 92 -0.69 -20.56 -19.01
N ARG A 93 -1.08 -21.50 -18.14
CA ARG A 93 -0.62 -22.91 -18.19
C ARG A 93 -1.77 -23.86 -17.90
N GLY A 94 -2.87 -23.63 -18.63
CA GLY A 94 -3.75 -24.70 -19.11
C GLY A 94 -3.27 -25.30 -20.43
N GLU A 95 -2.14 -24.85 -20.99
CA GLU A 95 -1.44 -25.46 -22.14
C GLU A 95 -0.26 -26.34 -21.67
N LEU A 96 -0.50 -27.18 -20.66
CA LEU A 96 0.34 -28.35 -20.37
C LEU A 96 -0.54 -29.59 -20.41
N ALA A 97 -1.29 -29.73 -21.50
CA ALA A 97 -2.02 -30.91 -21.90
C ALA A 97 -2.34 -30.84 -23.41
N GLU A 98 -1.31 -30.56 -24.22
CA GLU A 98 -1.14 -31.12 -25.57
C GLU A 98 0.36 -31.33 -25.82
#